data_AF-Q2W4E5-F1
#
_entry.id   AF-Q2W4E5-F1
#
_cell.length_a   1.000
_cell.length_b   1.000
_cell.length_c   1.000
_cell.angle_alpha   90.00
_cell.angle_beta   90.00
_cell.angle_gamma   90.00
#
_symmetry.space_group_name_H-M   'P 1'
#
loop_
_entity.id
_entity.type
_entity.pdbx_description
1 polymer ?
#
loop_
_entity_poly.entity_id
_entity_poly.type
_entity_poly.pdbx_seq_one_letter_code
_entity_poly.pdbx_strand_id
1 'polypeptide(L)'
;MPRDAPADQIETESWDRDIEYFCVRCGAPVTRGRWEMSMNGGFEHVFFNPAGIVFRVLCFKEAPGATAVGAASGQFTWFKGYLWRLAACTGCDLQLGWRFEGAEAPRIFFGLIKDSLTTLSPGQSRPG
;
A
#
# COMPACT_ATOMS: atom_id res chain seq x y z
N MET A 1 -36.21 34.04 6.50
CA MET A 1 -34.78 34.21 6.87
C MET A 1 -34.77 34.49 8.37
N PRO A 2 -34.00 33.79 9.22
CA PRO A 2 -32.66 33.22 9.00
C PRO A 2 -32.54 31.73 9.41
N ARG A 3 -31.50 31.03 8.95
CA ARG A 3 -30.84 29.95 9.70
C ARG A 3 -29.38 29.94 9.29
N ASP A 4 -28.55 30.39 10.22
CA ASP A 4 -27.13 30.17 10.22
C ASP A 4 -26.86 28.66 10.18
N ALA A 5 -26.11 28.23 9.17
CA ALA A 5 -25.39 26.97 9.21
C ALA A 5 -23.94 27.34 8.86
N PRO A 6 -23.01 27.31 9.84
CA PRO A 6 -21.61 27.41 9.49
C PRO A 6 -21.24 26.19 8.64
N ALA A 7 -20.63 26.48 7.50
CA ALA A 7 -20.12 25.50 6.57
C ALA A 7 -19.27 24.46 7.32
N ASP A 8 -19.52 23.19 7.02
CA ASP A 8 -18.72 22.04 7.40
C ASP A 8 -17.24 22.35 7.14
N GLN A 9 -16.55 22.70 8.22
CA GLN A 9 -15.11 22.81 8.25
C GLN A 9 -14.60 21.38 8.28
N ILE A 10 -14.47 20.78 7.09
CA ILE A 10 -13.63 19.61 6.91
C ILE A 10 -12.20 20.09 7.20
N GLU A 11 -11.79 19.93 8.45
CA GLU A 11 -10.40 20.02 8.88
C GLU A 11 -9.62 19.03 8.01
N THR A 12 -8.94 19.55 7.00
CA THR A 12 -7.85 18.86 6.30
C THR A 12 -6.76 18.58 7.33
N GLU A 13 -6.93 17.49 8.08
CA GLU A 13 -5.91 16.96 8.96
C GLU A 13 -4.64 16.75 8.15
N SER A 14 -3.55 17.20 8.73
CA SER A 14 -2.33 17.57 8.05
C SER A 14 -1.66 16.38 7.37
N TRP A 15 -1.40 16.51 6.07
CA TRP A 15 -0.46 15.66 5.31
C TRP A 15 1.01 15.85 5.76
N ASP A 16 1.25 16.26 7.01
CA ASP A 16 2.51 16.84 7.49
C ASP A 16 3.45 15.81 8.14
N ARG A 17 3.11 14.52 8.03
CA ARG A 17 4.01 13.43 8.41
C ARG A 17 4.08 12.44 7.26
N ASP A 18 5.15 12.52 6.48
CA ASP A 18 5.55 11.50 5.52
C ASP A 18 5.86 10.20 6.28
N ILE A 19 4.81 9.47 6.66
CA ILE A 19 4.91 8.27 7.49
C ILE A 19 5.77 7.23 6.78
N GLU A 20 6.66 6.57 7.52
CA GLU A 20 7.48 5.49 6.97
C GLU A 20 6.80 4.15 7.20
N TYR A 21 6.77 3.31 6.16
CA TYR A 21 6.30 1.94 6.24
C TYR A 21 7.50 1.00 6.24
N PHE A 22 7.51 0.09 7.21
CA PHE A 22 8.54 -0.92 7.41
C PHE A 22 7.95 -2.31 7.23
N CYS A 23 8.80 -3.28 6.87
CA CYS A 23 8.44 -4.69 6.88
C CYS A 23 8.12 -5.11 8.32
N VAL A 24 6.95 -5.69 8.55
CA VAL A 24 6.56 -6.13 9.90
C VAL A 24 7.48 -7.23 10.46
N ARG A 25 8.12 -8.02 9.59
CA ARG A 25 8.99 -9.14 10.00
C ARG A 25 10.39 -8.68 10.38
N CYS A 26 11.06 -7.89 9.54
CA CYS A 26 12.48 -7.55 9.73
C CYS A 26 12.73 -6.07 10.02
N GLY A 27 11.70 -5.22 9.95
CA GLY A 27 11.85 -3.78 10.16
C GLY A 27 12.51 -3.03 9.00
N ALA A 28 12.90 -3.68 7.90
CA ALA A 28 13.48 -2.98 6.77
C ALA A 28 12.50 -1.92 6.19
N PRO A 29 12.97 -0.72 5.80
CA PRO A 29 12.12 0.28 5.14
C PRO A 29 11.53 -0.27 3.85
N VAL A 30 10.23 -0.04 3.61
CA VAL A 30 9.49 -0.53 2.44
C VAL A 30 9.06 0.61 1.53
N THR A 31 8.33 1.58 2.08
CA THR A 31 7.79 2.74 1.35
C THR A 31 7.45 3.88 2.33
N ARG A 32 6.80 4.94 1.84
CA ARG A 32 6.45 6.14 2.61
C ARG A 32 5.06 6.65 2.24
N GLY A 33 4.45 7.40 3.15
CA GLY A 33 3.12 8.01 2.99
C GLY A 33 3.01 8.91 1.77
N ARG A 34 4.07 9.67 1.43
CA ARG A 34 4.10 10.49 0.20
C ARG A 34 3.94 9.70 -1.09
N TRP A 35 4.16 8.38 -1.04
CA TRP A 35 3.99 7.50 -2.19
C TRP A 35 2.63 6.82 -2.22
N GLU A 36 1.79 7.00 -1.20
CA GLU A 36 0.41 6.53 -1.25
C GLU A 36 -0.31 7.13 -2.46
N MET A 37 -1.16 6.32 -3.07
CA MET A 37 -1.92 6.75 -4.24
C MET A 37 -3.28 6.07 -4.30
N SER A 38 -4.25 6.76 -4.88
CA SER A 38 -5.56 6.18 -5.14
C SER A 38 -5.59 5.41 -6.45
N MET A 39 -6.07 4.17 -6.41
CA MET A 39 -6.46 3.39 -7.57
C MET A 39 -7.98 3.19 -7.55
N ASN A 40 -8.65 3.39 -8.68
CA ASN A 40 -10.12 3.23 -8.78
C ASN A 40 -10.91 3.96 -7.66
N GLY A 41 -10.45 5.15 -7.25
CA GLY A 41 -11.11 5.98 -6.26
C GLY A 41 -10.73 5.75 -4.79
N GLY A 42 -9.78 4.85 -4.48
CA GLY A 42 -9.34 4.61 -3.11
C GLY A 42 -7.87 4.21 -2.99
N PHE A 43 -7.23 4.48 -1.84
CA PHE A 43 -5.86 4.07 -1.56
C PHE A 43 -5.79 2.69 -0.87
N GLU A 44 -6.84 2.32 -0.13
CA GLU A 44 -6.99 1.01 0.53
C GLU A 44 -8.10 0.21 -0.19
N HIS A 45 -7.84 -1.07 -0.42
CA HIS A 45 -8.80 -2.02 -1.00
C HIS A 45 -8.85 -3.30 -0.18
N VAL A 46 -10.03 -3.94 -0.13
CA VAL A 46 -10.21 -5.27 0.43
C VAL A 46 -10.46 -6.24 -0.72
N PHE A 47 -9.59 -7.23 -0.87
CA PHE A 47 -9.70 -8.26 -1.89
C PHE A 47 -9.64 -9.65 -1.28
N PHE A 48 -10.06 -10.66 -2.04
CA PHE A 48 -9.77 -12.05 -1.72
C PHE A 48 -9.09 -12.74 -2.91
N ASN A 49 -8.21 -13.70 -2.62
CA ASN A 49 -7.62 -14.54 -3.65
C ASN A 49 -8.53 -15.76 -3.95
N PRO A 50 -8.25 -16.55 -5.01
CA PRO A 50 -9.06 -17.74 -5.34
C PRO A 50 -9.14 -18.81 -4.23
N ALA A 51 -8.20 -18.81 -3.28
CA ALA A 51 -8.24 -19.68 -2.11
C ALA A 51 -9.13 -19.14 -0.98
N GLY A 52 -9.78 -18.00 -1.18
CA GLY A 52 -10.68 -17.37 -0.20
C GLY A 52 -9.97 -16.53 0.87
N ILE A 53 -8.65 -16.30 0.75
CA ILE A 53 -7.89 -15.50 1.71
C ILE A 53 -8.13 -14.02 1.43
N VAL A 54 -8.57 -13.28 2.46
CA VAL A 54 -8.84 -11.83 2.39
C VAL A 54 -7.57 -11.03 2.70
N PHE A 55 -7.32 -9.99 1.90
CA PHE A 55 -6.22 -9.05 2.07
C PHE A 55 -6.74 -7.62 2.10
N ARG A 56 -6.26 -6.83 3.07
CA ARG A 56 -6.27 -5.36 3.01
C ARG A 56 -5.02 -4.89 2.27
N VAL A 57 -5.21 -4.17 1.18
CA VAL A 57 -4.14 -3.78 0.26
C VAL A 57 -4.08 -2.26 0.16
N LEU A 58 -2.91 -1.70 0.48
CA LEU A 58 -2.60 -0.28 0.33
C LEU A 58 -1.86 -0.04 -0.98
N CYS A 59 -2.24 1.01 -1.72
CA CYS A 59 -1.65 1.33 -3.01
C CYS A 59 -0.57 2.40 -2.90
N PHE A 60 0.60 2.13 -3.50
CA PHE A 60 1.74 3.03 -3.52
C PHE A 60 2.32 3.18 -4.92
N LYS A 61 2.70 4.41 -5.28
CA LYS A 61 3.40 4.73 -6.52
C LYS A 61 4.81 4.13 -6.55
N GLU A 62 5.52 4.18 -5.41
CA GLU A 62 6.87 3.64 -5.25
C GLU A 62 6.96 2.78 -3.99
N ALA A 63 7.76 1.71 -4.04
CA ALA A 63 8.09 0.87 -2.88
C ALA A 63 9.54 0.35 -2.99
N PRO A 64 10.56 1.19 -2.71
CA PRO A 64 11.96 0.82 -2.92
C PRO A 64 12.43 -0.40 -2.12
N GLY A 65 11.79 -0.71 -0.99
CA GLY A 65 12.09 -1.90 -0.18
C GLY A 65 11.34 -3.17 -0.61
N ALA A 66 10.66 -3.14 -1.75
CA ALA A 66 9.96 -4.27 -2.34
C ALA A 66 10.52 -4.61 -3.72
N THR A 67 10.87 -5.89 -3.94
CA THR A 67 11.35 -6.40 -5.23
C THR A 67 10.33 -7.32 -5.88
N ALA A 68 10.23 -7.28 -7.21
CA ALA A 68 9.32 -8.12 -7.98
C ALA A 68 9.92 -9.51 -8.20
N VAL A 69 9.18 -10.55 -7.85
CA VAL A 69 9.59 -11.96 -7.93
C VAL A 69 8.70 -12.72 -8.92
N GLY A 70 9.31 -13.60 -9.70
CA GLY A 70 8.61 -14.48 -10.65
C GLY A 70 8.18 -13.78 -11.94
N ALA A 71 7.40 -14.46 -12.78
CA ALA A 71 6.86 -13.92 -14.02
C ALA A 71 5.61 -13.05 -13.77
N ALA A 72 5.36 -12.07 -14.63
CA ALA A 72 4.14 -11.27 -14.58
C ALA A 72 2.93 -12.13 -14.99
N SER A 73 1.83 -12.00 -14.24
CA SER A 73 0.61 -12.77 -14.47
C SER A 73 -0.61 -11.85 -14.48
N GLY A 74 -1.51 -12.04 -15.44
CA GLY A 74 -2.83 -11.40 -15.45
C GLY A 74 -3.89 -12.22 -14.70
N GLN A 75 -3.53 -13.41 -14.22
CA GLN A 75 -4.47 -14.35 -13.63
C GLN A 75 -5.04 -13.76 -12.34
N PHE A 76 -6.37 -13.64 -12.25
CA PHE A 76 -7.07 -13.07 -11.09
C PHE A 76 -6.54 -11.70 -10.65
N THR A 77 -6.12 -10.87 -11.61
CA THR A 77 -5.72 -9.50 -11.29
C THR A 77 -6.90 -8.73 -10.68
N TRP A 78 -6.66 -8.01 -9.58
CA TRP A 78 -7.66 -7.14 -8.95
C TRP A 78 -7.79 -5.79 -9.65
N PHE A 79 -6.75 -5.38 -10.38
CA PHE A 79 -6.73 -4.14 -11.12
C PHE A 79 -6.78 -4.44 -12.62
N LYS A 80 -7.95 -4.17 -13.23
CA LYS A 80 -8.19 -4.42 -14.65
C LYS A 80 -7.13 -3.73 -15.51
N GLY A 81 -6.55 -4.45 -16.45
CA GLY A 81 -5.51 -3.95 -17.35
C GLY A 81 -4.08 -4.05 -16.80
N TYR A 82 -3.90 -4.59 -15.59
CA TYR A 82 -2.60 -4.82 -15.00
C TYR A 82 -2.26 -6.30 -14.90
N LEU A 83 -1.02 -6.64 -15.23
CA LEU A 83 -0.36 -7.86 -14.78
C LEU A 83 0.21 -7.62 -13.38
N TRP A 84 0.42 -8.68 -12.62
CA TRP A 84 1.03 -8.60 -11.29
C TRP A 84 2.19 -9.58 -11.14
N ARG A 85 3.14 -9.19 -10.30
CA ARG A 85 4.23 -10.03 -9.79
C ARG A 85 4.20 -10.00 -8.27
N LEU A 86 4.67 -11.05 -7.61
CA LEU A 86 4.83 -11.01 -6.15
C LEU A 86 5.83 -9.91 -5.79
N ALA A 87 5.50 -9.10 -4.80
CA ALA A 87 6.41 -8.13 -4.21
C ALA A 87 6.95 -8.68 -2.89
N ALA A 88 8.24 -8.96 -2.84
CA ALA A 88 8.94 -9.49 -1.67
C ALA A 88 9.79 -8.41 -1.00
N CYS A 89 9.91 -8.47 0.33
CA CYS A 89 10.78 -7.60 1.09
C CYS A 89 12.23 -7.81 0.69
N THR A 90 12.95 -6.75 0.32
CA THR A 90 14.38 -6.83 -0.06
C THR A 90 15.29 -7.24 1.10
N GLY A 91 14.83 -7.14 2.35
CA GLY A 91 15.60 -7.52 3.52
C GLY A 91 15.35 -8.93 4.05
N CYS A 92 14.20 -9.56 3.76
CA CYS A 92 13.86 -10.87 4.36
C CYS A 92 12.94 -11.77 3.53
N ASP A 93 12.66 -11.41 2.28
CA ASP A 93 11.82 -12.14 1.34
C ASP A 93 10.36 -12.39 1.80
N LEU A 94 9.91 -11.78 2.90
CA LEU A 94 8.49 -11.77 3.25
C LEU A 94 7.68 -11.23 2.07
N GLN A 95 6.60 -11.92 1.70
CA GLN A 95 5.64 -11.40 0.73
C GLN A 95 5.00 -10.14 1.31
N LEU A 96 5.33 -8.99 0.74
CA LEU A 96 4.75 -7.70 1.10
C LEU A 96 3.50 -7.38 0.29
N GLY A 97 3.28 -8.04 -0.84
CA GLY A 97 2.10 -7.84 -1.68
C GLY A 97 2.42 -8.11 -3.14
N TRP A 98 2.06 -7.16 -4.01
CA TRP A 98 2.18 -7.30 -5.46
C TRP A 98 2.66 -6.02 -6.11
N ARG A 99 3.46 -6.18 -7.17
CA ARG A 99 3.82 -5.11 -8.10
C ARG A 99 2.94 -5.25 -9.33
N PHE A 100 2.23 -4.20 -9.70
CA PHE A 100 1.32 -4.16 -10.85
C PHE A 100 1.98 -3.46 -12.04
N GLU A 101 1.77 -4.00 -13.24
CA GLU A 101 2.36 -3.57 -14.52
C GLU A 101 1.27 -3.42 -15.57
N GLY A 102 1.07 -2.20 -16.08
CA GLY A 102 0.01 -1.86 -17.02
C GLY A 102 0.48 -0.98 -18.19
N ALA A 103 -0.34 -0.93 -19.23
CA ALA A 103 -0.07 -0.09 -20.41
C ALA A 103 -0.40 1.39 -20.19
N GLU A 104 -1.38 1.68 -19.32
CA GLU A 104 -1.87 3.02 -19.00
C GLU A 104 -1.22 3.58 -17.73
N ALA A 105 -1.34 4.88 -17.49
CA ALA A 105 -0.85 5.50 -16.27
C ALA A 105 -1.74 5.15 -15.05
N PRO A 106 -1.15 4.83 -13.88
CA PRO A 106 0.29 4.61 -13.66
C PRO A 106 0.78 3.30 -14.30
N ARG A 107 1.87 3.34 -15.09
CA ARG A 107 2.38 2.11 -15.73
C ARG A 107 2.81 1.05 -14.72
N ILE A 108 3.24 1.50 -13.54
CA ILE A 108 3.73 0.68 -12.44
C ILE A 108 3.19 1.27 -11.15
N PHE A 109 2.70 0.40 -10.26
CA PHE A 109 2.43 0.72 -8.87
C PHE A 109 2.54 -0.56 -8.02
N PHE A 110 2.42 -0.42 -6.71
CA PHE A 110 2.48 -1.50 -5.74
C PHE A 110 1.19 -1.56 -4.94
N GLY A 111 0.62 -2.75 -4.81
CA GLY A 111 -0.42 -3.06 -3.82
C GLY A 111 0.20 -3.88 -2.70
N LEU A 112 0.43 -3.27 -1.55
CA LEU A 112 1.09 -3.90 -0.42
C LEU A 112 0.07 -4.32 0.65
N ILE A 113 0.24 -5.50 1.21
CA ILE A 113 -0.62 -6.07 2.25
C ILE A 113 -0.40 -5.26 3.53
N LYS A 114 -1.47 -4.63 4.03
CA LYS A 114 -1.45 -3.80 5.24
C LYS A 114 -0.83 -4.53 6.44
N ASP A 115 -1.21 -5.79 6.62
CA ASP A 115 -0.74 -6.62 7.75
C ASP A 115 0.72 -7.11 7.59
N SER A 116 1.35 -6.87 6.42
CA SER A 116 2.79 -7.11 6.20
C SER A 116 3.64 -5.87 6.42
N LEU A 117 3.01 -4.74 6.74
CA LEU A 117 3.64 -3.45 7.00
C LEU A 117 3.43 -3.01 8.45
N THR A 118 4.33 -2.16 8.93
CA THR A 118 4.19 -1.43 10.19
C THR A 118 4.70 -0.01 10.02
N THR A 119 4.10 0.94 10.74
CA THR A 119 4.61 2.33 10.83
C THR A 119 5.45 2.56 12.09
N LEU A 120 5.62 1.52 12.91
CA LEU A 120 6.51 1.56 14.07
C LEU A 120 7.96 1.43 13.58
N SER A 121 8.75 2.48 13.81
CA SER A 121 10.19 2.46 13.50
C SER A 121 10.89 1.33 14.28
N PRO A 122 11.76 0.55 13.63
CA PRO A 122 12.59 -0.44 14.33
C PRO A 122 13.49 0.30 15.33
N GLY A 123 13.24 0.14 16.63
CA GLY A 123 14.01 0.79 17.70
C GLY A 123 13.16 1.47 18.78
N GLN A 124 11.87 1.70 18.55
CA GLN A 124 10.94 2.08 19.63
C GLN A 124 10.39 0.83 20.32
N SER A 125 11.22 0.22 21.15
CA SER A 125 10.73 -0.70 22.19
C SER A 125 9.80 0.11 23.09
N ARG A 126 8.55 -0.35 23.32
CA ARG A 126 7.71 0.19 24.40
C ARG A 126 8.55 0.21 25.69
N PRO A 127 8.64 1.32 26.45
CA PRO A 127 9.12 1.21 27.81
C PRO A 127 8.16 0.25 28.53
N GLY A 128 8.73 -0.82 29.06
CA GLY A 128 8.02 -1.74 29.96
C GLY A 128 7.69 -1.10 31.29
#